data_AF-A0A1V3GF21-F1
#
_entry.id   AF-A0A1V3GF21-F1
#
_cell.length_a   1.000
_cell.length_b   1.000
_cell.length_c   1.000
_cell.angle_alpha   90.00
_cell.angle_beta   90.00
_cell.angle_gamma   90.00
#
_symmetry.space_group_name_H-M   'P 1'
#
loop_
_entity.id
_entity.type
_entity.pdbx_description
1 polymer ?
#
loop_
_entity_poly.entity_id
_entity_poly.type
_entity_poly.pdbx_seq_one_letter_code
_entity_poly.pdbx_strand_id
1 'polypeptide(L)'
;MLWTIYLGVLGAFAIGYFIKGGYKSNLAKLDFVISIITWIGLFGYVTSNDILNPLVWKIVFIGGLIWDFMYGIKKFKEETNDEIPKAAQPVVFGLTALIMIGPLYYGLFQYAF
;
A
#
# COMPACT_ATOMS: atom_id res chain seq x y z
N MET A 1 -15.08 -7.57 10.29
CA MET A 1 -14.30 -7.12 11.47
C MET A 1 -12.79 -7.05 11.16
N LEU A 2 -12.14 -8.14 10.72
CA LEU A 2 -10.69 -8.11 10.39
C LEU A 2 -10.31 -7.08 9.33
N TRP A 3 -11.09 -6.95 8.26
CA TRP A 3 -10.89 -5.93 7.22
C TRP A 3 -10.95 -4.49 7.76
N THR A 4 -11.89 -4.22 8.67
CA THR A 4 -12.04 -2.90 9.32
C THR A 4 -10.85 -2.58 10.20
N ILE A 5 -10.35 -3.57 10.96
CA ILE A 5 -9.14 -3.42 11.78
C ILE A 5 -7.93 -3.14 10.87
N TYR A 6 -7.75 -3.93 9.82
CA TYR A 6 -6.68 -3.76 8.85
C TYR A 6 -6.69 -2.37 8.19
N LEU A 7 -7.87 -1.91 7.78
CA LEU A 7 -8.06 -0.58 7.20
C LEU A 7 -7.66 0.54 8.19
N GLY A 8 -8.04 0.40 9.46
CA GLY A 8 -7.63 1.31 10.53
C GLY A 8 -6.12 1.29 10.79
N VAL A 9 -5.49 0.11 10.77
CA VAL A 9 -4.04 -0.05 10.92
C VAL A 9 -3.28 0.64 9.78
N LEU A 10 -3.67 0.42 8.53
CA LEU A 10 -3.07 1.11 7.37
C LEU A 10 -3.21 2.63 7.48
N GLY A 11 -4.39 3.11 7.85
CA GLY A 11 -4.63 4.54 8.05
C GLY A 11 -3.76 5.13 9.16
N ALA A 12 -3.64 4.44 10.31
CA ALA A 12 -2.80 4.87 11.42
C ALA A 12 -1.32 4.93 11.03
N PHE A 13 -0.81 3.95 10.28
CA PHE A 13 0.56 3.98 9.78
C PHE A 13 0.81 5.14 8.82
N ALA A 14 -0.11 5.37 7.86
CA ALA A 14 0.00 6.46 6.90
C ALA A 14 0.00 7.84 7.60
N ILE A 15 -0.91 8.05 8.55
CA ILE A 15 -0.97 9.28 9.36
C ILE A 15 0.28 9.43 10.22
N GLY A 16 0.72 8.37 10.89
CA GLY A 16 1.92 8.39 11.71
C GLY A 16 3.17 8.75 10.91
N TYR A 17 3.31 8.19 9.70
CA TYR A 17 4.41 8.49 8.78
C TYR A 17 4.31 9.92 8.23
N PHE A 18 3.10 10.42 7.97
CA PHE A 18 2.83 11.80 7.57
C PHE A 18 3.27 12.80 8.66
N ILE A 19 2.84 12.60 9.91
CA ILE A 19 3.16 13.49 11.05
C ILE A 19 4.67 13.53 11.32
N LYS A 20 5.38 12.41 11.16
CA LYS A 20 6.85 12.37 11.29
C LYS A 20 7.60 13.05 10.13
N GLY A 21 6.88 13.60 9.14
CA GLY A 21 7.48 14.25 7.98
C GLY A 21 8.16 13.27 7.04
N GLY A 22 7.64 12.04 6.91
CA GLY A 22 8.22 11.00 6.05
C GLY A 22 8.09 11.25 4.55
N TYR A 23 7.28 12.23 4.13
CA TYR A 23 6.99 12.57 2.73
C TYR A 23 7.72 13.83 2.25
N LYS A 24 9.04 13.89 2.44
CA LYS A 24 9.84 15.07 2.04
C LYS A 24 10.08 15.14 0.53
N SER A 25 10.32 13.99 -0.10
CA SER A 25 10.62 13.92 -1.54
C SER A 25 9.34 13.90 -2.39
N ASN A 26 9.42 14.39 -3.63
CA ASN A 26 8.29 14.33 -4.57
C ASN A 26 7.83 12.90 -4.84
N LEU A 27 8.78 11.96 -4.87
CA LEU A 27 8.48 10.54 -5.08
C LEU A 27 7.68 9.95 -3.90
N ALA A 28 8.06 10.29 -2.66
CA ALA A 28 7.34 9.85 -1.47
C ALA A 28 5.94 10.50 -1.37
N LYS A 29 5.79 11.76 -1.79
CA LYS A 29 4.47 12.41 -1.87
C LYS A 29 3.57 11.73 -2.90
N LEU A 30 4.10 11.33 -4.04
CA LEU A 30 3.34 10.62 -5.06
C LEU A 30 2.89 9.23 -4.56
N ASP A 31 3.79 8.51 -3.90
CA ASP A 31 3.48 7.25 -3.21
C ASP A 31 2.37 7.40 -2.17
N PHE A 32 2.41 8.48 -1.38
CA PHE A 32 1.33 8.80 -0.44
C PHE A 32 -0.02 9.01 -1.13
N VAL A 33 -0.05 9.72 -2.26
CA VAL A 33 -1.30 9.93 -3.00
C VAL A 33 -1.85 8.61 -3.54
N ILE A 34 -0.98 7.76 -4.09
CA ILE A 34 -1.39 6.45 -4.64
C ILE A 34 -1.89 5.52 -3.53
N SER A 35 -1.22 5.49 -2.38
CA SER A 35 -1.68 4.75 -1.20
C SER A 35 -3.02 5.26 -0.67
N ILE A 36 -3.29 6.57 -0.67
CA ILE A 36 -4.63 7.09 -0.33
C ILE A 36 -5.68 6.57 -1.31
N ILE A 37 -5.42 6.60 -2.61
CA ILE A 37 -6.39 6.17 -3.63
C ILE A 37 -6.70 4.68 -3.50
N THR A 38 -5.68 3.83 -3.34
CA THR A 38 -5.87 2.38 -3.15
C THR A 38 -6.58 2.08 -1.83
N TRP A 39 -6.27 2.84 -0.77
CA TRP A 39 -6.97 2.75 0.52
C TRP A 39 -8.44 3.16 0.44
N ILE A 40 -8.80 4.17 -0.37
CA ILE A 40 -10.21 4.53 -0.64
C ILE A 40 -10.93 3.38 -1.35
N GLY A 41 -10.27 2.70 -2.30
CA GLY A 41 -10.83 1.52 -2.96
C GLY A 41 -11.10 0.38 -1.96
N LEU A 42 -10.14 0.10 -1.08
CA LEU A 42 -10.33 -0.84 0.01
C LEU A 42 -11.47 -0.41 0.94
N PHE A 43 -11.60 0.88 1.25
CA PHE A 43 -12.69 1.40 2.05
C PHE A 43 -14.06 1.13 1.41
N GLY A 44 -14.19 1.33 0.09
CA GLY A 44 -15.39 1.00 -0.67
C GLY A 44 -15.76 -0.48 -0.53
N TYR A 45 -14.78 -1.38 -0.69
CA TYR A 45 -14.95 -2.82 -0.46
C TYR A 45 -15.45 -3.14 0.96
N VAL A 46 -14.76 -2.64 1.97
CA VAL A 46 -15.05 -2.96 3.39
C VAL A 46 -16.41 -2.42 3.83
N THR A 47 -16.84 -1.31 3.25
CA THR A 47 -18.13 -0.67 3.57
C THR A 47 -19.26 -1.04 2.61
N SER A 48 -18.98 -1.86 1.59
CA SER A 48 -19.94 -2.23 0.54
C SER A 48 -20.59 -1.01 -0.14
N ASN A 49 -19.82 0.06 -0.32
CA ASN A 49 -20.26 1.29 -0.97
C ASN A 49 -19.61 1.43 -2.35
N ASP A 50 -20.42 1.69 -3.37
CA ASP A 50 -19.95 2.00 -4.72
C ASP A 50 -19.56 3.48 -4.82
N ILE A 51 -18.29 3.77 -4.58
CA ILE A 51 -17.77 5.16 -4.56
C ILE A 51 -17.60 5.69 -5.99
N LEU A 52 -17.05 4.88 -6.89
CA LEU A 52 -16.80 5.21 -8.30
C LEU A 52 -17.12 4.00 -9.18
N ASN A 53 -17.16 4.21 -10.49
CA ASN A 53 -17.40 3.15 -11.47
C ASN A 53 -16.32 2.03 -11.37
N PRO A 54 -16.70 0.74 -11.50
CA PRO A 54 -15.75 -0.38 -11.48
C PRO A 54 -14.55 -0.24 -12.43
N LEU A 55 -14.71 0.41 -13.59
CA LEU A 55 -13.61 0.65 -14.52
C LEU A 55 -12.49 1.50 -13.91
N VAL A 56 -12.84 2.47 -13.06
CA VAL A 56 -11.85 3.28 -12.33
C VAL A 56 -11.07 2.39 -11.36
N TRP A 57 -11.76 1.52 -10.61
CA TRP A 57 -11.11 0.64 -9.64
C TRP A 57 -10.22 -0.43 -10.30
N LYS A 58 -10.55 -0.89 -11.51
CA LYS A 58 -9.66 -1.76 -12.30
C LYS A 58 -8.36 -1.05 -12.69
N ILE A 59 -8.44 0.22 -13.09
CA ILE A 59 -7.26 1.03 -13.41
C ILE A 59 -6.44 1.28 -12.13
N VAL A 60 -7.10 1.62 -11.02
CA VAL A 60 -6.43 1.83 -9.71
C VAL A 60 -5.75 0.54 -9.24
N PHE A 61 -6.38 -0.62 -9.41
CA PHE A 61 -5.79 -1.91 -9.07
C PHE A 61 -4.48 -2.16 -9.84
N ILE A 62 -4.53 -2.08 -11.18
CA ILE A 62 -3.36 -2.35 -12.03
C ILE A 62 -2.28 -1.29 -11.80
N GLY A 63 -2.66 0.00 -11.85
CA GLY A 63 -1.75 1.12 -11.72
C GLY A 63 -1.10 1.19 -10.35
N GLY A 64 -1.88 0.98 -9.28
CA GLY A 64 -1.37 0.90 -7.91
C GLY A 64 -0.39 -0.26 -7.75
N LEU A 65 -0.74 -1.46 -8.23
CA LEU A 65 0.12 -2.64 -8.04
C LEU A 65 1.46 -2.48 -8.75
N ILE A 66 1.45 -1.92 -9.97
CA ILE A 66 2.67 -1.59 -10.70
C ILE A 66 3.48 -0.52 -9.93
N TRP A 67 2.81 0.52 -9.41
CA TRP A 67 3.47 1.56 -8.64
C TRP A 67 4.15 1.01 -7.38
N ASP A 68 3.41 0.28 -6.54
CA ASP A 68 3.92 -0.25 -5.26
C ASP A 68 5.07 -1.24 -5.50
N PHE A 69 5.00 -2.03 -6.58
CA PHE A 69 6.09 -2.91 -6.96
C PHE A 69 7.36 -2.13 -7.34
N MET A 70 7.23 -1.10 -8.20
CA MET A 70 8.36 -0.26 -8.60
C MET A 70 8.95 0.53 -7.43
N TYR A 71 8.09 1.14 -6.62
CA TYR A 71 8.47 1.91 -5.44
C TYR A 71 9.14 1.02 -4.40
N GLY A 72 8.58 -0.17 -4.15
CA GLY A 72 9.12 -1.17 -3.24
C GLY A 72 10.52 -1.64 -3.64
N ILE A 73 10.75 -1.97 -4.92
CA ILE A 73 12.08 -2.34 -5.42
C ILE A 73 13.08 -1.21 -5.22
N LYS A 74 12.66 0.03 -5.50
CA LYS A 74 13.53 1.21 -5.32
C LYS A 74 13.90 1.39 -3.84
N LYS A 75 12.91 1.36 -2.95
CA LYS A 75 13.10 1.42 -1.49
C LYS A 75 14.03 0.32 -1.00
N PHE A 76 13.84 -0.92 -1.45
CA PHE A 76 14.70 -2.04 -1.08
C PHE A 76 16.17 -1.83 -1.47
N LYS A 77 16.44 -1.18 -2.60
CA LYS A 77 17.81 -0.85 -3.03
C LYS A 77 18.42 0.32 -2.26
N GLU A 78 17.61 1.27 -1.82
CA GLU A 78 18.06 2.46 -1.08
C GLU A 78 18.23 2.19 0.42
N GLU A 79 17.37 1.36 1.00
CA GLU A 79 17.35 1.02 2.42
C GLU A 79 18.01 -0.34 2.67
N THR A 80 19.33 -0.40 2.51
CA THR A 80 20.13 -1.52 3.04
C THR A 80 20.15 -1.40 4.56
N ASN A 81 19.40 -2.26 5.25
CA ASN A 81 19.43 -2.28 6.71
C ASN A 81 20.59 -3.15 7.20
N ASP A 82 21.69 -2.52 7.62
CA ASP A 82 22.91 -3.18 8.08
C ASP A 82 22.68 -4.06 9.33
N GLU A 83 21.56 -3.88 10.06
CA GLU A 83 21.18 -4.72 11.19
C GLU A 83 20.63 -6.09 10.77
N ILE A 84 20.11 -6.21 9.55
CA ILE A 84 19.55 -7.46 9.01
C ILE A 84 20.61 -8.13 8.12
N PRO A 85 20.92 -9.42 8.32
CA PRO A 85 21.82 -10.15 7.43
C PRO A 85 21.42 -9.99 5.97
N LYS A 86 22.36 -9.65 5.09
CA LYS A 86 22.09 -9.38 3.65
C LYS A 86 21.31 -10.51 2.95
N ALA A 87 21.53 -11.76 3.36
CA ALA A 87 20.80 -12.92 2.84
C ALA A 87 19.33 -12.98 3.29
N ALA A 88 18.99 -12.40 4.44
CA ALA A 88 17.64 -12.38 5.00
C ALA A 88 16.84 -11.13 4.59
N GLN A 89 17.50 -10.04 4.18
CA GLN A 89 16.85 -8.77 3.78
C GLN A 89 15.74 -8.95 2.72
N PRO A 90 15.94 -9.71 1.61
CA PRO A 90 14.89 -9.89 0.60
C PRO A 90 13.65 -10.60 1.17
N VAL A 91 13.88 -11.58 2.05
CA VAL A 91 12.81 -12.37 2.67
C VAL A 91 12.00 -11.52 3.63
N VAL A 92 12.66 -10.75 4.50
CA VAL A 92 12.00 -9.85 5.45
C VAL A 92 11.21 -8.77 4.72
N PHE A 93 11.81 -8.14 3.70
CA PHE A 93 11.12 -7.14 2.88
C PHE A 93 9.90 -7.73 2.18
N GLY A 94 10.07 -8.89 1.52
CA GLY A 94 9.00 -9.58 0.80
C GLY A 94 7.84 -10.00 1.71
N LEU A 95 8.12 -10.56 2.88
CA LEU A 95 7.10 -10.90 3.89
C LEU A 95 6.36 -9.67 4.39
N THR A 96 7.10 -8.60 4.71
CA THR A 96 6.49 -7.35 5.18
C THR A 96 5.58 -6.74 4.11
N ALA A 97 6.05 -6.70 2.85
CA ALA A 97 5.24 -6.26 1.72
C ALA A 97 4.01 -7.17 1.54
N LEU A 98 4.16 -8.48 1.60
CA LEU A 98 3.04 -9.42 1.45
C LEU A 98 1.97 -9.21 2.52
N ILE A 99 2.36 -9.03 3.79
CA ILE A 99 1.43 -8.86 4.91
C ILE A 99 0.77 -7.47 4.87
N MET A 100 1.53 -6.42 4.56
CA MET A 100 1.03 -5.05 4.56
C MET A 100 0.26 -4.69 3.29
N ILE A 101 0.70 -5.17 2.12
CA ILE A 101 0.19 -4.78 0.79
C ILE A 101 -0.69 -5.87 0.18
N GLY A 102 -0.46 -7.15 0.49
CA GLY A 102 -1.23 -8.26 -0.06
C GLY A 102 -2.74 -8.16 0.21
N PRO A 103 -3.19 -7.97 1.46
CA PRO A 103 -4.61 -7.83 1.75
C PRO A 103 -5.23 -6.58 1.10
N LEU A 104 -4.50 -5.47 0.98
CA LEU A 104 -4.94 -4.25 0.29
C LEU A 104 -5.33 -4.57 -1.16
N TYR A 105 -4.44 -5.20 -1.92
CA TYR A 105 -4.73 -5.53 -3.32
C TYR A 105 -5.74 -6.66 -3.48
N TYR A 106 -5.83 -7.59 -2.54
CA TYR A 106 -6.91 -8.57 -2.54
C TYR A 106 -8.28 -7.89 -2.38
N GLY A 107 -8.43 -7.00 -1.40
CA GLY A 107 -9.68 -6.27 -1.20
C GLY A 107 -10.01 -5.36 -2.38
N LEU A 108 -9.01 -4.67 -2.93
CA LEU A 108 -9.17 -3.82 -4.11
C LEU A 108 -9.55 -4.64 -5.37
N PHE A 109 -9.02 -5.85 -5.53
CA PHE A 109 -9.42 -6.76 -6.61
C PHE A 109 -10.89 -7.16 -6.49
N GLN A 110 -11.34 -7.56 -5.30
CA GLN A 110 -12.75 -7.90 -5.03
C GLN A 110 -13.70 -6.71 -5.21
N TYR A 111 -13.19 -5.49 -5.09
CA TYR A 111 -13.96 -4.27 -5.32
C TYR A 111 -14.07 -3.91 -6.81
N ALA A 112 -13.01 -4.20 -7.57
CA ALA A 112 -12.89 -3.80 -8.96
C ALA A 112 -13.54 -4.79 -9.94
N PHE A 113 -13.64 -6.07 -9.57
CA PHE A 113 -14.08 -7.18 -10.42
C PHE A 113 -15.23 -7.96 -9.78
#